data_AF-A0AA35NH53-F1
#
_entry.id   AF-A0AA35NH53-F1
#
_cell.length_a   1.000
_cell.length_b   1.000
_cell.length_c   1.000
_cell.angle_alpha   90.00
_cell.angle_beta   90.00
_cell.angle_gamma   90.00
#
_symmetry.space_group_name_H-M   'P 1'
#
loop_
_entity.id
_entity.type
_entity.pdbx_description
1 polymer ?
#
loop_
_entity_poly.entity_id
_entity_poly.type
_entity_poly.pdbx_seq_one_letter_code
_entity_poly.pdbx_strand_id
1 'polypeptide(L)'
;MTVVEITNQDQFTQFTTTDAANKLIVLYFQTQWADPCKNMSQVLEVISEEVNQKDVRFLSIDADKHPEITDHFEITAVPYFVFVQNGTIVKEISGADPKELVKCLEALSGGSASSANNNKGPKSTSEEENSGSSEDEEEETEEEINARLVKLVQAAPVMLFMKGSPSEPKCGFSRQLVGILREHQIRFGFFDILRDDNVRQSLKKFSDWPTFPQLYINGEFQGGLDIIKESIEEDPEYFQHALQ
;
A
#
# COMPACT_ATOMS: atom_id res chain seq x y z
N MET A 1 -8.37 -16.56 -20.47
CA MET A 1 -7.16 -15.73 -20.28
C MET A 1 -7.52 -14.30 -20.56
N THR A 2 -8.04 -13.69 -19.52
CA THR A 2 -8.49 -12.30 -19.45
C THR A 2 -7.55 -11.48 -18.54
N VAL A 3 -6.73 -12.17 -17.74
CA VAL A 3 -5.40 -11.73 -17.30
C VAL A 3 -4.38 -11.92 -18.42
N VAL A 4 -3.43 -10.98 -18.56
CA VAL A 4 -2.31 -11.05 -19.52
C VAL A 4 -0.98 -11.21 -18.77
N GLU A 5 -0.22 -12.27 -19.03
CA GLU A 5 1.14 -12.44 -18.49
C GLU A 5 2.11 -11.46 -19.16
N ILE A 6 2.84 -10.71 -18.33
CA ILE A 6 3.97 -9.89 -18.73
C ILE A 6 5.18 -10.80 -18.94
N THR A 7 5.89 -10.59 -20.03
CA THR A 7 7.05 -11.39 -20.46
C THR A 7 8.32 -10.57 -20.67
N ASN A 8 8.21 -9.23 -20.68
CA ASN A 8 9.31 -8.28 -20.87
C ASN A 8 8.88 -6.84 -20.50
N GLN A 9 9.88 -5.95 -20.38
CA GLN A 9 9.69 -4.55 -20.00
C GLN A 9 8.89 -3.74 -21.04
N ASP A 10 9.15 -3.90 -22.33
CA ASP A 10 8.46 -3.13 -23.39
C ASP A 10 6.95 -3.41 -23.39
N GLN A 11 6.56 -4.69 -23.21
CA GLN A 11 5.16 -5.12 -23.06
C GLN A 11 4.51 -4.50 -21.81
N PHE A 12 5.24 -4.44 -20.68
CA PHE A 12 4.76 -3.79 -19.47
C PHE A 12 4.54 -2.30 -19.69
N THR A 13 5.54 -1.59 -20.22
CA THR A 13 5.45 -0.16 -20.54
C THR A 13 4.33 0.13 -21.54
N GLN A 14 4.16 -0.68 -22.59
CA GLN A 14 3.06 -0.54 -23.54
C GLN A 14 1.70 -0.63 -22.84
N PHE A 15 1.45 -1.66 -22.03
CA PHE A 15 0.14 -1.86 -21.40
C PHE A 15 -0.14 -0.92 -20.21
N THR A 16 0.89 -0.34 -19.59
CA THR A 16 0.76 0.60 -18.46
C THR A 16 0.77 2.07 -18.87
N THR A 17 1.24 2.40 -20.08
CA THR A 17 1.30 3.79 -20.58
C THR A 17 0.55 3.98 -21.89
N THR A 18 1.01 3.38 -22.98
CA THR A 18 0.55 3.65 -24.35
C THR A 18 -0.86 3.13 -24.60
N ASP A 19 -1.12 1.88 -24.20
CA ASP A 19 -2.42 1.22 -24.35
C ASP A 19 -3.29 1.36 -23.10
N ALA A 20 -2.88 2.15 -22.10
CA ALA A 20 -3.57 2.31 -20.83
C ALA A 20 -4.95 2.97 -21.00
N ALA A 21 -5.01 4.05 -21.79
CA ALA A 21 -6.18 4.92 -21.90
C ALA A 21 -6.72 5.33 -20.50
N ASN A 22 -8.03 5.51 -20.37
CA ASN A 22 -8.67 5.83 -19.09
C ASN A 22 -9.02 4.56 -18.26
N LYS A 23 -8.33 3.44 -18.49
CA LYS A 23 -8.64 2.18 -17.78
C LYS A 23 -8.08 2.17 -16.35
N LEU A 24 -8.73 1.38 -15.51
CA LEU A 24 -8.10 0.81 -14.34
C LEU A 24 -7.17 -0.34 -14.77
N ILE A 25 -5.90 -0.26 -14.43
CA ILE A 25 -4.93 -1.34 -14.60
C ILE A 25 -4.72 -1.99 -13.24
N VAL A 26 -4.78 -3.32 -13.19
CA VAL A 26 -4.44 -4.12 -12.02
C VAL A 26 -3.20 -4.93 -12.34
N LEU A 27 -2.10 -4.58 -11.69
CA LEU A 27 -0.85 -5.33 -11.69
C LEU A 27 -0.93 -6.38 -10.59
N TYR A 28 -0.61 -7.62 -10.92
CA TYR A 28 -0.61 -8.75 -10.00
C TYR A 28 0.78 -9.41 -9.99
N PHE A 29 1.55 -9.13 -8.94
CA PHE A 29 2.87 -9.71 -8.71
C PHE A 29 2.70 -11.06 -8.02
N GLN A 30 3.27 -12.10 -8.62
CA GLN A 30 3.10 -13.50 -8.20
C GLN A 30 4.36 -14.32 -8.45
N THR A 31 4.44 -15.51 -7.85
CA THR A 31 5.39 -16.54 -8.26
C THR A 31 4.69 -17.90 -8.38
N GLN A 32 5.06 -18.68 -9.38
CA GLN A 32 4.38 -19.95 -9.71
C GLN A 32 4.54 -21.03 -8.63
N TRP A 33 5.55 -20.91 -7.76
CA TRP A 33 5.82 -21.86 -6.68
C TRP A 33 4.96 -21.61 -5.42
N ALA A 34 4.57 -20.37 -5.12
CA ALA A 34 3.85 -20.01 -3.90
C ALA A 34 2.36 -20.43 -3.95
N ASP A 35 1.90 -21.23 -2.99
CA ASP A 35 0.48 -21.66 -2.93
C ASP A 35 -0.53 -20.51 -2.79
N PRO A 36 -0.28 -19.44 -2.00
CA PRO A 36 -1.14 -18.26 -1.99
C PRO A 36 -1.28 -17.59 -3.36
N CYS A 37 -0.22 -17.60 -4.19
CA CYS A 37 -0.29 -17.12 -5.57
C CYS A 37 -1.13 -18.03 -6.47
N LYS A 38 -1.10 -19.35 -6.29
CA LYS A 38 -1.94 -20.29 -7.06
C LYS A 38 -3.42 -20.06 -6.79
N ASN A 39 -3.79 -19.82 -5.53
CA ASN A 39 -5.15 -19.47 -5.14
C ASN A 39 -5.59 -18.11 -5.73
N MET A 40 -4.76 -17.07 -5.58
CA MET A 40 -5.09 -15.74 -6.10
C MET A 40 -5.14 -15.69 -7.64
N SER A 41 -4.36 -16.52 -8.34
CA SER A 41 -4.42 -16.61 -9.81
C SER A 41 -5.75 -17.18 -10.32
N GLN A 42 -6.32 -18.16 -9.61
CA GLN A 42 -7.66 -18.69 -9.93
C GLN A 42 -8.75 -17.65 -9.70
N VAL A 43 -8.66 -16.93 -8.57
CA VAL A 43 -9.58 -15.82 -8.23
C VAL A 43 -9.50 -14.71 -9.29
N LEU A 44 -8.30 -14.33 -9.71
CA LEU A 44 -8.10 -13.23 -10.66
C LEU A 44 -8.66 -13.54 -12.05
N GLU A 45 -8.45 -14.75 -12.57
CA GLU A 45 -8.98 -15.16 -13.89
C GLU A 45 -10.51 -15.15 -13.90
N VAL A 46 -11.18 -15.68 -12.86
CA VAL A 46 -12.65 -15.64 -12.74
C VAL A 46 -13.15 -14.20 -12.72
N ILE A 47 -12.56 -13.34 -11.88
CA ILE A 47 -12.92 -11.92 -11.79
C ILE A 47 -12.70 -11.20 -13.14
N SER A 48 -11.63 -11.52 -13.88
CA SER A 48 -11.34 -10.88 -15.17
C SER A 48 -12.25 -11.34 -16.32
N GLU A 49 -12.97 -12.46 -16.17
CA GLU A 49 -14.09 -12.83 -17.05
C GLU A 49 -15.40 -12.09 -16.70
N GLU A 50 -15.64 -11.77 -15.43
CA GLU A 50 -16.87 -11.09 -14.98
C GLU A 50 -16.88 -9.57 -15.23
N VAL A 51 -15.73 -8.89 -15.17
CA VAL A 51 -15.67 -7.41 -15.32
C VAL A 51 -15.49 -6.93 -16.77
N ASN A 52 -15.93 -5.71 -17.06
CA ASN A 52 -15.80 -5.11 -18.39
C ASN A 52 -14.33 -4.77 -18.72
N GLN A 53 -13.72 -5.58 -19.59
CA GLN A 53 -12.35 -5.39 -20.08
C GLN A 53 -12.13 -4.13 -20.92
N LYS A 54 -13.17 -3.34 -21.21
CA LYS A 54 -13.02 -1.97 -21.74
C LYS A 54 -12.58 -0.98 -20.67
N ASP A 55 -12.94 -1.23 -19.42
CA ASP A 55 -12.75 -0.31 -18.29
C ASP A 55 -11.62 -0.79 -17.37
N VAL A 56 -11.37 -2.11 -17.31
CA VAL A 56 -10.30 -2.74 -16.53
C VAL A 56 -9.31 -3.51 -17.44
N ARG A 57 -8.03 -3.57 -17.07
CA ARG A 57 -7.02 -4.50 -17.62
C ARG A 57 -6.29 -5.19 -16.46
N PHE A 58 -6.12 -6.52 -16.54
CA PHE A 58 -5.33 -7.30 -15.59
C PHE A 58 -4.00 -7.73 -16.23
N LEU A 59 -2.91 -7.49 -15.50
CA LEU A 59 -1.55 -7.87 -15.89
C LEU A 59 -0.96 -8.74 -14.77
N SER A 60 -0.53 -9.96 -15.08
CA SER A 60 0.26 -10.76 -14.15
C SER A 60 1.75 -10.58 -14.41
N ILE A 61 2.53 -10.40 -13.34
CA ILE A 61 3.97 -10.23 -13.35
C ILE A 61 4.56 -11.35 -12.50
N ASP A 62 5.41 -12.18 -13.11
CA ASP A 62 6.19 -13.15 -12.37
C ASP A 62 7.39 -12.45 -11.72
N ALA A 63 7.35 -12.34 -10.38
CA ALA A 63 8.28 -11.49 -9.64
C ALA A 63 9.74 -11.95 -9.76
N ASP A 64 9.96 -13.27 -9.89
CA ASP A 64 11.28 -13.88 -10.07
C ASP A 64 11.83 -13.64 -11.50
N LYS A 65 10.94 -13.51 -12.50
CA LYS A 65 11.34 -13.30 -13.92
C LYS A 65 11.52 -11.82 -14.27
N HIS A 66 10.93 -10.91 -13.50
CA HIS A 66 10.90 -9.47 -13.81
C HIS A 66 11.36 -8.59 -12.63
N PRO A 67 12.57 -8.81 -12.08
CA PRO A 67 13.08 -8.04 -10.94
C PRO A 67 13.09 -6.53 -11.20
N GLU A 68 13.41 -6.07 -12.42
CA GLU A 68 13.36 -4.64 -12.77
C GLU A 68 11.96 -4.00 -12.61
N ILE A 69 10.88 -4.80 -12.71
CA ILE A 69 9.51 -4.36 -12.42
C ILE A 69 9.21 -4.53 -10.93
N THR A 70 9.55 -5.68 -10.35
CA THR A 70 9.36 -6.00 -8.92
C THR A 70 10.00 -4.93 -8.02
N ASP A 71 11.26 -4.56 -8.30
CA ASP A 71 12.04 -3.55 -7.58
C ASP A 71 11.49 -2.13 -7.80
N HIS A 72 11.01 -1.81 -9.01
CA HIS A 72 10.42 -0.49 -9.30
C HIS A 72 9.12 -0.22 -8.54
N PHE A 73 8.40 -1.27 -8.16
CA PHE A 73 7.22 -1.22 -7.29
C PHE A 73 7.52 -1.63 -5.84
N GLU A 74 8.79 -1.77 -5.47
CA GLU A 74 9.26 -2.09 -4.10
C GLU A 74 8.63 -3.38 -3.52
N ILE A 75 8.33 -4.36 -4.37
CA ILE A 75 7.54 -5.56 -4.03
C ILE A 75 8.40 -6.59 -3.27
N THR A 76 8.35 -6.56 -1.93
CA THR A 76 9.12 -7.48 -1.07
C THR A 76 8.44 -8.83 -0.80
N ALA A 77 7.17 -9.01 -1.18
CA ALA A 77 6.40 -10.21 -0.92
C ALA A 77 5.32 -10.44 -2.01
N VAL A 78 4.96 -11.71 -2.24
CA VAL A 78 3.91 -12.12 -3.18
C VAL A 78 2.91 -13.08 -2.52
N PRO A 79 1.62 -13.09 -2.92
CA PRO A 79 1.01 -12.26 -3.96
C PRO A 79 0.87 -10.78 -3.55
N TYR A 80 0.97 -9.87 -4.51
CA TYR A 80 0.77 -8.43 -4.32
C TYR A 80 -0.02 -7.83 -5.49
N PHE A 81 -0.87 -6.84 -5.22
CA PHE A 81 -1.68 -6.14 -6.22
C PHE A 81 -1.46 -4.64 -6.18
N VAL A 82 -1.17 -4.04 -7.33
CA VAL A 82 -1.08 -2.58 -7.50
C VAL A 82 -2.15 -2.14 -8.50
N PHE A 83 -2.99 -1.20 -8.08
CA PHE A 83 -4.04 -0.61 -8.91
C PHE A 83 -3.56 0.74 -9.43
N VAL A 84 -3.49 0.88 -10.76
CA VAL A 84 -3.03 2.08 -11.45
C VAL A 84 -4.15 2.64 -12.31
N GLN A 85 -4.42 3.94 -12.22
CA GLN A 85 -5.39 4.63 -13.07
C GLN A 85 -4.79 5.97 -13.52
N ASN A 86 -4.86 6.28 -14.82
CA ASN A 86 -4.25 7.48 -15.41
C ASN A 86 -2.76 7.66 -15.02
N GLY A 87 -1.98 6.57 -14.98
CA GLY A 87 -0.57 6.57 -14.58
C GLY A 87 -0.30 6.77 -13.09
N THR A 88 -1.33 6.87 -12.24
CA THR A 88 -1.20 7.06 -10.78
C THR A 88 -1.57 5.77 -10.05
N ILE A 89 -0.75 5.34 -9.06
CA ILE A 89 -1.13 4.27 -8.15
C ILE A 89 -2.26 4.77 -7.23
N VAL A 90 -3.41 4.12 -7.28
CA VAL A 90 -4.62 4.52 -6.51
C VAL A 90 -4.85 3.63 -5.28
N LYS A 91 -4.44 2.36 -5.32
CA LYS A 91 -4.64 1.37 -4.25
C LYS A 91 -3.62 0.23 -4.38
N GLU A 92 -3.28 -0.39 -3.25
CA GLU A 92 -2.44 -1.57 -3.16
C GLU A 92 -3.02 -2.57 -2.15
N ILE A 93 -2.74 -3.87 -2.38
CA ILE A 93 -3.11 -5.00 -1.52
C ILE A 93 -1.90 -5.94 -1.44
N SER A 94 -1.49 -6.30 -0.22
CA SER A 94 -0.42 -7.26 0.04
C SER A 94 -1.02 -8.56 0.56
N GLY A 95 -0.57 -9.71 0.04
CA GLY A 95 -1.07 -11.02 0.42
C GLY A 95 -2.35 -11.44 -0.30
N ALA A 96 -2.87 -12.60 0.09
CA ALA A 96 -3.96 -13.29 -0.59
C ALA A 96 -5.33 -12.93 0.00
N ASP A 97 -5.85 -11.74 -0.28
CA ASP A 97 -7.23 -11.35 0.06
C ASP A 97 -8.14 -11.18 -1.19
N PRO A 98 -8.92 -12.23 -1.55
CA PRO A 98 -9.95 -12.15 -2.57
C PRO A 98 -11.04 -11.09 -2.31
N LYS A 99 -11.36 -10.81 -1.05
CA LYS A 99 -12.45 -9.89 -0.68
C LYS A 99 -12.01 -8.45 -0.80
N GLU A 100 -10.77 -8.12 -0.39
CA GLU A 100 -10.24 -6.78 -0.64
C GLU A 100 -10.03 -6.55 -2.15
N LEU A 101 -9.57 -7.55 -2.91
CA LEU A 101 -9.44 -7.47 -4.38
C LEU A 101 -10.76 -7.10 -5.07
N VAL A 102 -11.84 -7.85 -4.83
CA VAL A 102 -13.17 -7.57 -5.41
C VAL A 102 -13.67 -6.18 -4.99
N LYS A 103 -13.62 -5.86 -3.69
CA LYS A 103 -14.05 -4.56 -3.16
C LYS A 103 -13.29 -3.37 -3.78
N CYS A 104 -12.00 -3.53 -4.07
CA CYS A 104 -11.20 -2.48 -4.71
C CYS A 104 -11.55 -2.32 -6.19
N LEU A 105 -11.83 -3.42 -6.90
CA LEU A 105 -12.33 -3.37 -8.28
C LEU A 105 -13.68 -2.64 -8.36
N GLU A 106 -14.66 -3.03 -7.55
CA GLU A 106 -15.98 -2.37 -7.48
C GLU A 106 -15.88 -0.86 -7.24
N ALA A 107 -14.96 -0.44 -6.35
CA ALA A 107 -14.76 0.96 -6.00
C ALA A 107 -14.03 1.78 -7.08
N LEU A 108 -13.17 1.16 -7.89
CA LEU A 108 -12.24 1.86 -8.79
C LEU A 108 -12.60 1.74 -10.28
N SER A 109 -13.41 0.76 -10.68
CA SER A 109 -13.74 0.51 -12.09
C SER A 109 -14.82 1.43 -12.68
N GLY A 110 -15.42 2.32 -11.88
CA GLY A 110 -16.45 3.26 -12.32
C GLY A 110 -17.85 2.63 -12.48
N GLY A 111 -18.43 2.18 -11.37
CA GLY A 111 -19.61 1.31 -11.37
C GLY A 111 -20.88 1.87 -12.06
N SER A 112 -21.52 1.00 -12.84
CA SER A 112 -22.91 1.11 -13.28
C SER A 112 -23.51 -0.28 -13.48
N ALA A 113 -24.80 -0.45 -13.11
CA ALA A 113 -25.52 -1.71 -12.94
C ALA A 113 -25.00 -2.61 -11.79
N SER A 114 -25.83 -3.18 -10.89
CA SER A 114 -27.28 -2.97 -10.67
C SER A 114 -27.67 -3.31 -9.23
N SER A 115 -28.53 -2.49 -8.61
CA SER A 115 -29.10 -2.79 -7.29
C SER A 115 -30.42 -3.57 -7.42
N ALA A 116 -30.49 -4.76 -6.82
CA ALA A 116 -31.69 -5.61 -6.81
C ALA A 116 -31.81 -6.49 -5.54
N ASN A 117 -32.29 -5.88 -4.45
CA ASN A 117 -33.13 -6.44 -3.37
C ASN A 117 -33.44 -7.97 -3.46
N ASN A 118 -33.21 -8.79 -2.42
CA ASN A 118 -33.93 -8.82 -1.12
C ASN A 118 -33.39 -10.02 -0.27
N ASN A 119 -33.57 -10.20 1.06
CA ASN A 119 -34.39 -9.52 2.09
C ASN A 119 -33.91 -9.86 3.53
N LYS A 120 -34.40 -9.12 4.54
CA LYS A 120 -34.51 -9.44 6.00
C LYS A 120 -33.27 -9.83 6.86
N GLY A 121 -33.08 -9.09 7.96
CA GLY A 121 -32.42 -9.58 9.20
C GLY A 121 -33.40 -10.34 10.14
N PRO A 122 -33.06 -10.61 11.43
CA PRO A 122 -32.75 -9.53 12.39
C PRO A 122 -31.76 -9.81 13.56
N LYS A 123 -31.11 -8.72 14.05
CA LYS A 123 -30.90 -8.32 15.46
C LYS A 123 -30.32 -9.31 16.51
N SER A 124 -29.20 -8.89 17.15
CA SER A 124 -28.93 -8.86 18.62
C SER A 124 -27.68 -9.60 19.16
N THR A 125 -26.79 -8.82 19.82
CA THR A 125 -26.04 -9.08 21.08
C THR A 125 -24.99 -10.20 21.24
N SER A 126 -24.06 -9.92 22.18
CA SER A 126 -23.14 -10.80 22.96
C SER A 126 -22.05 -11.59 22.23
N GLU A 127 -20.80 -11.14 22.46
CA GLU A 127 -19.67 -11.85 23.10
C GLU A 127 -19.15 -13.21 22.55
N GLU A 128 -17.81 -13.36 22.57
CA GLU A 128 -16.96 -14.53 22.94
C GLU A 128 -17.50 -15.97 22.72
N GLU A 129 -16.77 -16.99 22.24
CA GLU A 129 -15.35 -17.29 21.97
C GLU A 129 -15.31 -18.62 21.12
N ASN A 130 -14.24 -19.22 20.57
CA ASN A 130 -12.80 -18.99 20.38
C ASN A 130 -12.28 -19.93 19.24
N SER A 131 -10.96 -20.05 19.05
CA SER A 131 -10.21 -21.11 18.34
C SER A 131 -10.13 -21.03 16.80
N GLY A 132 -8.97 -21.19 16.17
CA GLY A 132 -7.63 -21.34 16.77
C GLY A 132 -6.61 -21.99 15.83
N SER A 133 -5.57 -21.24 15.47
CA SER A 133 -4.35 -21.76 14.86
C SER A 133 -3.17 -20.95 15.40
N SER A 134 -2.61 -21.41 16.52
CA SER A 134 -1.34 -20.91 17.03
C SER A 134 -0.21 -21.41 16.13
N GLU A 135 0.14 -20.60 15.13
CA GLU A 135 1.50 -20.54 14.66
C GLU A 135 2.28 -19.74 15.70
N ASP A 136 3.48 -20.19 16.08
CA ASP A 136 4.26 -19.55 17.14
C ASP A 136 4.77 -18.18 16.63
N GLU A 137 4.13 -17.09 17.07
CA GLU A 137 4.67 -15.74 16.88
C GLU A 137 5.96 -15.60 17.71
N GLU A 138 7.11 -15.81 17.06
CA GLU A 138 8.43 -15.54 17.66
C GLU A 138 8.49 -14.05 18.06
N GLU A 139 8.56 -13.78 19.38
CA GLU A 139 8.59 -12.41 19.91
C GLU A 139 9.86 -11.67 19.43
N GLU A 140 9.70 -10.84 18.39
CA GLU A 140 10.79 -10.02 17.80
C GLU A 140 11.56 -9.27 18.89
N THR A 141 12.85 -9.60 19.07
CA THR A 141 13.63 -9.09 20.20
C THR A 141 13.87 -7.58 20.10
N GLU A 142 14.19 -6.92 21.23
CA GLU A 142 14.46 -5.48 21.24
C GLU A 142 15.65 -5.09 20.35
N GLU A 143 16.59 -6.01 20.07
CA GLU A 143 17.68 -5.79 19.11
C GLU A 143 17.20 -5.90 17.65
N GLU A 144 16.34 -6.87 17.34
CA GLU A 144 15.79 -7.10 16.00
C GLU A 144 14.82 -5.99 15.58
N ILE A 145 13.85 -5.62 16.43
CA ILE A 145 12.93 -4.52 16.14
C ILE A 145 13.69 -3.21 15.95
N ASN A 146 14.74 -2.92 16.74
CA ASN A 146 15.56 -1.72 16.52
C ASN A 146 16.31 -1.78 15.18
N ALA A 147 16.89 -2.92 14.80
CA ALA A 147 17.51 -3.10 13.48
C ALA A 147 16.49 -2.98 12.33
N ARG A 148 15.22 -3.37 12.56
CA ARG A 148 14.09 -3.21 11.63
C ARG A 148 13.63 -1.75 11.54
N LEU A 149 13.55 -1.03 12.66
CA LEU A 149 13.23 0.41 12.69
C LEU A 149 14.27 1.23 11.92
N VAL A 150 15.57 0.96 12.11
CA VAL A 150 16.65 1.64 11.36
C VAL A 150 16.47 1.46 9.84
N LYS A 151 16.16 0.25 9.38
CA LYS A 151 15.85 -0.01 7.96
C LYS A 151 14.61 0.75 7.49
N LEU A 152 13.55 0.78 8.31
CA LEU A 152 12.30 1.46 7.96
C LEU A 152 12.46 2.99 7.86
N VAL A 153 13.19 3.65 8.77
CA VAL A 153 13.41 5.10 8.69
C VAL A 153 14.35 5.50 7.55
N GLN A 154 15.22 4.58 7.10
CA GLN A 154 16.14 4.76 5.97
C GLN A 154 15.59 4.26 4.62
N ALA A 155 14.37 3.69 4.58
CA ALA A 155 13.81 3.07 3.37
C ALA A 155 13.63 4.05 2.19
N ALA A 156 13.45 5.34 2.48
CA ALA A 156 13.47 6.42 1.49
C ALA A 156 14.11 7.68 2.10
N PRO A 157 14.63 8.62 1.27
CA PRO A 157 15.19 9.90 1.75
C PRO A 157 14.21 10.75 2.56
N VAL A 158 12.89 10.54 2.39
CA VAL A 158 11.83 11.07 3.25
C VAL A 158 10.89 9.92 3.59
N MET A 159 10.71 9.62 4.87
CA MET A 159 9.84 8.56 5.37
C MET A 159 8.76 9.09 6.30
N LEU A 160 7.49 8.84 5.95
CA LEU A 160 6.32 9.28 6.70
C LEU A 160 5.63 8.10 7.41
N PHE A 161 5.77 8.04 8.73
CA PHE A 161 5.05 7.07 9.56
C PHE A 161 3.69 7.67 9.95
N MET A 162 2.61 7.05 9.47
CA MET A 162 1.27 7.67 9.48
C MET A 162 0.15 6.66 9.74
N LYS A 163 -1.07 7.16 9.96
CA LYS A 163 -2.28 6.35 10.16
C LYS A 163 -3.04 6.27 8.83
N GLY A 164 -3.13 5.08 8.25
CA GLY A 164 -3.55 4.90 6.86
C GLY A 164 -2.42 5.16 5.86
N SER A 165 -2.77 5.38 4.59
CA SER A 165 -1.81 5.66 3.51
C SER A 165 -1.94 7.11 3.00
N PRO A 166 -1.04 7.60 2.13
CA PRO A 166 -1.17 8.91 1.50
C PRO A 166 -2.39 9.06 0.58
N SER A 167 -2.94 7.95 0.07
CA SER A 167 -4.23 7.92 -0.65
C SER A 167 -5.42 7.82 0.30
N GLU A 168 -5.32 7.04 1.38
CA GLU A 168 -6.38 6.81 2.38
C GLU A 168 -5.91 7.18 3.81
N PRO A 169 -5.71 8.48 4.14
CA PRO A 169 -5.24 8.88 5.46
C PRO A 169 -6.36 8.82 6.50
N LYS A 170 -6.23 7.85 7.42
CA LYS A 170 -7.17 7.49 8.49
C LYS A 170 -7.12 8.43 9.72
N CYS A 171 -6.32 9.50 9.67
CA CYS A 171 -6.23 10.51 10.73
C CYS A 171 -6.04 11.92 10.13
N GLY A 172 -6.64 12.93 10.76
CA GLY A 172 -6.58 14.33 10.30
C GLY A 172 -5.15 14.88 10.26
N PHE A 173 -4.35 14.63 11.30
CA PHE A 173 -2.95 15.04 11.35
C PHE A 173 -2.11 14.39 10.23
N SER A 174 -2.31 13.09 10.01
CA SER A 174 -1.67 12.35 8.91
C SER A 174 -2.09 12.88 7.53
N ARG A 175 -3.35 13.27 7.35
CA ARG A 175 -3.83 13.91 6.12
C ARG A 175 -3.21 15.28 5.87
N GLN A 176 -3.02 16.09 6.92
CA GLN A 176 -2.38 17.40 6.79
C GLN A 176 -0.90 17.28 6.41
N LEU A 177 -0.14 16.36 7.01
CA LEU A 177 1.30 16.20 6.68
C LEU A 177 1.51 15.68 5.25
N VAL A 178 0.66 14.75 4.80
CA VAL A 178 0.60 14.32 3.38
C VAL A 178 0.25 15.49 2.44
N GLY A 179 -0.59 16.43 2.89
CA GLY A 179 -0.91 17.65 2.15
C GLY A 179 0.33 18.54 1.96
N ILE A 180 1.01 18.87 3.05
CA ILE A 180 2.23 19.68 3.07
C ILE A 180 3.30 19.09 2.14
N LEU A 181 3.61 17.80 2.29
CA LEU A 181 4.63 17.14 1.45
C LEU A 181 4.27 17.18 -0.04
N ARG A 182 2.99 17.06 -0.40
CA ARG A 182 2.52 17.19 -1.79
C ARG A 182 2.59 18.63 -2.31
N GLU A 183 2.25 19.61 -1.48
CA GLU A 183 2.28 21.04 -1.81
C GLU A 183 3.70 21.52 -2.09
N HIS A 184 4.66 21.08 -1.27
CA HIS A 184 6.10 21.29 -1.48
C HIS A 184 6.74 20.31 -2.49
N GLN A 185 5.94 19.50 -3.20
CA GLN A 185 6.36 18.56 -4.25
C GLN A 185 7.40 17.49 -3.80
N ILE A 186 7.46 17.21 -2.50
CA ILE A 186 8.36 16.24 -1.89
C ILE A 186 7.89 14.82 -2.23
N ARG A 187 8.81 13.98 -2.72
CA ARG A 187 8.60 12.54 -2.85
C ARG A 187 9.00 11.86 -1.53
N PHE A 188 8.13 11.01 -1.00
CA PHE A 188 8.32 10.34 0.28
C PHE A 188 7.78 8.91 0.25
N GLY A 189 8.47 7.99 0.92
CA GLY A 189 7.93 6.68 1.29
C GLY A 189 7.05 6.81 2.53
N PHE A 190 6.22 5.80 2.82
CA PHE A 190 5.32 5.83 3.98
C PHE A 190 5.19 4.47 4.66
N PHE A 191 4.74 4.48 5.92
CA PHE A 191 4.39 3.29 6.68
C PHE A 191 3.08 3.50 7.43
N ASP A 192 2.09 2.60 7.24
CA ASP A 192 0.81 2.63 7.99
C ASP A 192 1.00 1.97 9.36
N ILE A 193 1.21 2.79 10.41
CA ILE A 193 1.42 2.30 11.79
C ILE A 193 0.17 1.65 12.42
N LEU A 194 -0.92 1.48 11.66
CA LEU A 194 -2.08 0.69 12.05
C LEU A 194 -1.99 -0.78 11.57
N ARG A 195 -0.96 -1.14 10.80
CA ARG A 195 -0.73 -2.51 10.32
C ARG A 195 0.23 -3.32 11.20
N ASP A 196 1.03 -2.67 12.02
CA ASP A 196 2.05 -3.28 12.87
C ASP A 196 2.14 -2.52 14.20
N ASP A 197 1.72 -3.15 15.30
CA ASP A 197 1.76 -2.50 16.61
C ASP A 197 3.16 -2.51 17.23
N ASN A 198 4.01 -3.50 16.92
CA ASN A 198 5.39 -3.57 17.44
C ASN A 198 6.23 -2.40 16.92
N VAL A 199 6.17 -2.12 15.61
CA VAL A 199 6.75 -0.92 15.00
C VAL A 199 6.12 0.34 15.59
N ARG A 200 4.79 0.39 15.73
CA ARG A 200 4.07 1.55 16.27
C ARG A 200 4.43 1.89 17.72
N GLN A 201 4.66 0.91 18.60
CA GLN A 201 5.06 1.16 19.98
C GLN A 201 6.56 1.48 20.06
N SER A 202 7.40 0.71 19.36
CA SER A 202 8.85 0.85 19.41
C SER A 202 9.35 2.13 18.74
N LEU A 203 8.75 2.57 17.63
CA LEU A 203 9.16 3.82 16.97
C LEU A 203 8.94 5.06 17.85
N LYS A 204 7.95 5.06 18.76
CA LYS A 204 7.77 6.14 19.76
C LYS A 204 8.94 6.21 20.73
N LYS A 205 9.51 5.06 21.13
CA LYS A 205 10.71 5.00 21.97
C LYS A 205 11.93 5.50 21.17
N PHE A 206 12.07 5.02 19.93
CA PHE A 206 13.19 5.31 19.02
C PHE A 206 13.31 6.80 18.68
N SER A 207 12.17 7.50 18.56
CA SER A 207 12.09 8.95 18.31
C SER A 207 12.02 9.84 19.55
N ASP A 208 11.87 9.25 20.74
CA ASP A 208 11.35 9.91 21.95
C ASP A 208 10.11 10.79 21.68
N TRP A 209 9.20 10.33 20.80
CA TRP A 209 8.04 11.11 20.35
C TRP A 209 6.71 10.34 20.49
N PRO A 210 5.74 10.84 21.30
CA PRO A 210 4.58 10.06 21.71
C PRO A 210 3.45 9.94 20.67
N THR A 211 3.48 10.72 19.58
CA THR A 211 2.35 10.86 18.64
C THR A 211 2.68 10.48 17.19
N PHE A 212 1.65 10.49 16.34
CA PHE A 212 1.73 10.20 14.90
C PHE A 212 0.80 11.15 14.13
N PRO A 213 1.22 11.67 12.95
CA PRO A 213 2.36 11.19 12.15
C PRO A 213 3.74 11.61 12.67
N GLN A 214 4.77 10.89 12.23
CA GLN A 214 6.19 11.23 12.40
C GLN A 214 6.85 11.34 11.02
N LEU A 215 7.69 12.36 10.81
CA LEU A 215 8.51 12.51 9.61
C LEU A 215 9.98 12.19 9.92
N TYR A 216 10.62 11.46 9.02
CA TYR A 216 12.06 11.25 8.99
C TYR A 216 12.60 11.72 7.65
N ILE A 217 13.81 12.30 7.67
CA ILE A 217 14.56 12.68 6.47
C ILE A 217 15.96 12.11 6.61
N ASN A 218 16.45 11.41 5.58
CA ASN A 218 17.72 10.68 5.55
C ASN A 218 17.93 9.70 6.75
N GLY A 219 16.84 9.21 7.35
CA GLY A 219 16.85 8.37 8.55
C GLY A 219 16.82 9.12 9.88
N GLU A 220 16.95 10.45 9.89
CA GLU A 220 16.89 11.28 11.09
C GLU A 220 15.46 11.78 11.35
N PHE A 221 15.02 11.75 12.61
CA PHE A 221 13.69 12.19 13.01
C PHE A 221 13.55 13.72 12.96
N GLN A 222 12.57 14.21 12.20
CA GLN A 222 12.33 15.64 11.97
C GLN A 222 11.16 16.22 12.77
N GLY A 223 10.32 15.37 13.37
CA GLY A 223 9.19 15.79 14.20
C GLY A 223 7.83 15.23 13.81
N GLY A 224 6.81 15.64 14.56
CA GLY A 224 5.40 15.50 14.18
C GLY A 224 4.90 16.66 13.32
N LEU A 225 3.64 16.59 12.87
CA LEU A 225 3.02 17.58 11.98
C LEU A 225 3.29 19.05 12.38
N ASP A 226 3.13 19.37 13.66
CA ASP A 226 3.13 20.76 14.10
C ASP A 226 4.54 21.36 14.15
N ILE A 227 5.56 20.53 14.44
CA ILE A 227 6.98 20.88 14.27
C ILE A 227 7.32 21.14 12.80
N ILE A 228 6.81 20.31 11.88
CA ILE A 228 7.04 20.51 10.44
C ILE A 228 6.38 21.78 9.93
N LYS A 229 5.20 22.19 10.46
CA LYS A 229 4.62 23.51 10.16
C LYS A 229 5.49 24.65 10.68
N GLU A 230 5.89 24.58 11.95
CA GLU A 230 6.75 25.59 12.59
C GLU A 230 8.06 25.78 11.81
N SER A 231 8.70 24.67 11.41
CA SER A 231 9.92 24.68 10.57
C SER A 231 9.72 25.36 9.20
N ILE A 232 8.55 25.22 8.58
CA ILE A 232 8.21 25.84 7.29
C ILE A 232 7.80 27.32 7.45
N GLU A 233 7.22 27.68 8.59
CA GLU A 233 6.90 29.08 8.94
C GLU A 233 8.17 29.88 9.31
N GLU A 234 9.19 29.24 9.88
CA GLU A 234 10.52 29.82 10.11
C GLU A 234 11.42 29.82 8.86
N ASP A 235 11.45 28.71 8.10
CA ASP A 235 12.23 28.55 6.86
C ASP A 235 11.34 28.04 5.70
N PRO A 236 10.89 28.93 4.79
CA PRO A 236 10.13 28.55 3.60
C PRO A 236 10.88 27.59 2.65
N GLU A 237 12.20 27.46 2.77
CA GLU A 237 13.04 26.53 2.00
C GLU A 237 13.46 25.31 2.83
N TYR A 238 12.87 25.08 4.01
CA TYR A 238 13.19 24.00 4.96
C TYR A 238 13.46 22.63 4.29
N PHE A 239 12.56 22.15 3.43
CA PHE A 239 12.76 20.87 2.74
C PHE A 239 13.94 20.87 1.76
N GLN A 240 14.31 22.01 1.17
CA GLN A 240 15.50 22.11 0.33
C GLN A 240 16.78 22.04 1.16
N HIS A 241 16.78 22.57 2.39
CA HIS A 241 17.91 22.51 3.31
C HIS A 241 18.04 21.13 3.98
N ALA A 242 16.92 20.51 4.38
CA ALA A 242 16.90 19.19 5.01
C ALA A 242 17.25 18.03 4.05
N LEU A 243 17.22 18.25 2.72
CA LEU A 243 17.51 17.24 1.69
C LEU A 243 18.88 17.39 1.01
N GLN A 244 19.80 18.17 1.59
CA GLN A 244 21.19 18.35 1.12
C GLN A 244 22.18 17.40 1.80
#